data_AF-A0AAV9UKJ5-F1
#
_entry.id   AF-A0AAV9UKJ5-F1
#
_cell.length_a   1.000
_cell.length_b   1.000
_cell.length_c   1.000
_cell.angle_alpha   90.00
_cell.angle_beta   90.00
_cell.angle_gamma   90.00
#
_symmetry.space_group_name_H-M   'P 1'
#
loop_
_entity.id
_entity.type
_entity.pdbx_description
1 polymer ?
#
loop_
_entity_poly.entity_id
_entity_poly.type
_entity_poly.pdbx_seq_one_letter_code
_entity_poly.pdbx_strand_id
1 'polypeptide(L)'
;MKLSVLLVISAPVLVSAQQSLWGQCGGIGYSGPQNCVAGAACTTQNAYYAQCVPGSGGGGQTTTAATTPRTTAPVTTTRTGTQPAGTGLDTLIKAKGKKYVGFAADGSGQLNDATLSNILRTEGGSLTPENSMKWESIEPNQGSYNWDTADLLVNFAQTNGKQVRGHTLLWHSQLPQWVKNINNKATLTKVIQDHAAAVAGRYKGKIYAWDVANEVIADGGGMRTSVFSQVFGDWTFLDVAFKAAKAADPNAKLCLNDYNIDYTGGKLTTFIQVVKDLKSRGVPIDCVGTQTHTSVGSSNIGNYKNTLTMLAGTGCEVQITELDIAFPSTSSSSALLNQQSNDYKTIVGACMSTSACTGITVWGVSDKNSWIKGKYPLLWDDNFQKKPAYTGFIAGINS
;
A
#
# COMPACT_ATOMS: atom_id res chain seq x y z
N MET A 1 -33.31 -72.06 17.38
CA MET A 1 -32.68 -70.73 17.49
C MET A 1 -32.97 -69.96 16.21
N LYS A 2 -33.94 -69.02 16.24
CA LYS A 2 -34.17 -68.06 15.14
C LYS A 2 -33.56 -66.73 15.58
N LEU A 3 -32.51 -66.30 14.88
CA LEU A 3 -31.78 -65.07 15.17
C LEU A 3 -32.47 -63.92 14.42
N SER A 4 -33.09 -63.00 15.15
CA SER A 4 -33.65 -61.76 14.61
C SER A 4 -32.52 -60.75 14.39
N VAL A 5 -32.29 -60.34 13.14
CA VAL A 5 -31.35 -59.27 12.80
C VAL A 5 -32.09 -57.94 12.84
N LEU A 6 -31.72 -57.09 13.82
CA LEU A 6 -32.18 -55.69 13.91
C LEU A 6 -31.39 -54.85 12.89
N LEU A 7 -32.08 -54.24 11.94
CA LEU A 7 -31.49 -53.29 10.99
C LEU A 7 -31.52 -51.88 11.62
N VAL A 8 -30.36 -51.36 12.02
CA VAL A 8 -30.22 -49.97 12.50
C VAL A 8 -30.03 -49.07 11.29
N ILE A 9 -31.02 -48.22 10.99
CA ILE A 9 -30.92 -47.17 9.98
C ILE A 9 -30.23 -45.97 10.63
N SER A 10 -28.96 -45.72 10.28
CA SER A 10 -28.24 -44.51 10.64
C SER A 10 -28.65 -43.36 9.72
N ALA A 11 -29.30 -42.34 10.27
CA ALA A 11 -29.55 -41.09 9.56
C ALA A 11 -28.23 -40.32 9.38
N PRO A 12 -27.92 -39.76 8.20
CA PRO A 12 -26.76 -38.91 8.02
C PRO A 12 -26.92 -37.62 8.83
N VAL A 13 -25.95 -37.33 9.69
CA VAL A 13 -25.84 -36.04 10.37
C VAL A 13 -25.47 -34.99 9.32
N LEU A 14 -26.40 -34.10 8.99
CA LEU A 14 -26.13 -32.91 8.19
C LEU A 14 -25.22 -31.98 9.01
N VAL A 15 -23.92 -32.02 8.74
CA VAL A 15 -22.98 -31.03 9.27
C VAL A 15 -23.25 -29.73 8.52
N SER A 16 -23.92 -28.76 9.17
CA SER A 16 -23.97 -27.38 8.66
C SER A 16 -22.54 -26.88 8.58
N ALA A 17 -22.05 -26.58 7.39
CA ALA A 17 -20.78 -25.89 7.23
C ALA A 17 -20.84 -24.57 8.04
N GLN A 18 -19.83 -24.34 8.87
CA GLN A 18 -19.68 -23.13 9.67
C GLN A 18 -18.49 -22.32 9.13
N GLN A 19 -18.61 -21.00 9.14
CA GLN A 19 -17.56 -20.07 8.82
C GLN A 19 -16.64 -19.86 10.00
N SER A 20 -15.33 -19.90 9.75
CA SER A 20 -14.32 -19.53 10.73
C SER A 20 -14.52 -18.09 11.21
N LEU A 21 -13.93 -17.78 12.35
CA LEU A 21 -13.80 -16.39 12.81
C LEU A 21 -13.13 -15.57 11.69
N TRP A 22 -13.70 -14.40 11.39
CA TRP A 22 -13.33 -13.51 10.28
C TRP A 22 -13.67 -14.02 8.87
N GLY A 23 -14.33 -15.17 8.72
CA GLY A 23 -14.87 -15.64 7.44
C GLY A 23 -16.08 -14.83 6.97
N GLN A 24 -16.27 -14.72 5.65
CA GLN A 24 -17.48 -14.12 5.08
C GLN A 24 -18.69 -15.02 5.39
N CYS A 25 -19.75 -14.45 5.94
CA CYS A 25 -20.96 -15.17 6.33
C CYS A 25 -22.23 -14.60 5.67
N GLY A 26 -22.08 -13.64 4.75
CA GLY A 26 -23.21 -13.05 4.02
C GLY A 26 -22.80 -11.94 3.07
N GLY A 27 -23.79 -11.35 2.42
CA GLY A 27 -23.65 -10.32 1.39
C GLY A 27 -24.37 -10.69 0.09
N ILE A 28 -24.83 -9.70 -0.67
CA ILE A 28 -25.40 -9.90 -2.00
C ILE A 28 -24.40 -10.66 -2.88
N GLY A 29 -24.84 -11.80 -3.44
CA GLY A 29 -24.02 -12.67 -4.30
C GLY A 29 -23.20 -13.73 -3.56
N TYR A 30 -23.24 -13.76 -2.21
CA TYR A 30 -22.55 -14.77 -1.43
C TYR A 30 -23.34 -16.08 -1.33
N SER A 31 -22.76 -17.20 -1.77
CA SER A 31 -23.37 -18.54 -1.75
C SER A 31 -22.73 -19.51 -0.75
N GLY A 32 -21.81 -19.03 0.09
CA GLY A 32 -21.12 -19.86 1.07
C GLY A 32 -21.87 -19.98 2.41
N PRO A 33 -21.30 -20.72 3.38
CA PRO A 33 -21.92 -20.92 4.68
C PRO A 33 -22.18 -19.60 5.41
N GLN A 34 -23.37 -19.47 6.01
CA GLN A 34 -23.83 -18.23 6.68
C GLN A 34 -23.73 -18.29 8.22
N ASN A 35 -23.56 -19.49 8.77
CA ASN A 35 -23.41 -19.70 10.21
C ASN A 35 -21.96 -19.56 10.61
N CYS A 36 -21.68 -18.84 11.69
CA CYS A 36 -20.32 -18.71 12.23
C CYS A 36 -20.00 -19.85 13.22
N VAL A 37 -18.71 -20.12 13.42
CA VAL A 37 -18.23 -20.97 14.52
C VAL A 37 -18.71 -20.45 15.89
N ALA A 38 -18.81 -21.35 16.86
CA ALA A 38 -19.24 -21.02 18.21
C ALA A 38 -18.44 -19.84 18.80
N GLY A 39 -19.13 -18.90 19.44
CA GLY A 39 -18.52 -17.68 19.98
C GLY A 39 -18.34 -16.54 18.97
N ALA A 40 -18.75 -16.72 17.71
CA ALA A 40 -18.77 -15.67 16.70
C ALA A 40 -20.19 -15.38 16.18
N ALA A 41 -20.45 -14.14 15.76
CA ALA A 41 -21.71 -13.69 15.19
C ALA A 41 -21.49 -13.11 13.79
N CYS A 42 -22.39 -13.43 12.86
CA CYS A 42 -22.34 -12.88 11.50
C CYS A 42 -22.80 -11.42 11.52
N THR A 43 -21.87 -10.48 11.31
CA THR A 43 -22.15 -9.05 11.35
C THR A 43 -22.08 -8.45 9.94
N THR A 44 -23.16 -7.79 9.53
CA THR A 44 -23.24 -7.14 8.21
C THR A 44 -22.39 -5.86 8.21
N GLN A 45 -21.41 -5.79 7.31
CA GLN A 45 -20.56 -4.60 7.15
C GLN A 45 -21.12 -3.67 6.08
N ASN A 46 -21.61 -4.24 4.98
CA ASN A 46 -22.35 -3.54 3.94
C ASN A 46 -23.23 -4.52 3.15
N ALA A 47 -23.97 -4.02 2.15
CA ALA A 47 -24.91 -4.82 1.37
C ALA A 47 -24.27 -6.04 0.68
N TYR A 48 -22.99 -5.99 0.34
CA TYR A 48 -22.26 -7.04 -0.37
C TYR A 48 -21.38 -7.91 0.55
N TYR A 49 -21.29 -7.59 1.85
CA TYR A 49 -20.37 -8.27 2.76
C TYR A 49 -20.84 -8.30 4.21
N ALA A 50 -20.90 -9.50 4.78
CA ALA A 50 -21.04 -9.76 6.21
C ALA A 50 -19.95 -10.74 6.67
N GLN A 51 -19.46 -10.58 7.90
CA GLN A 51 -18.31 -11.32 8.42
C GLN A 51 -18.57 -11.86 9.82
N CYS A 52 -18.05 -13.06 10.11
CA CYS A 52 -18.03 -13.61 11.47
C CYS A 52 -17.06 -12.83 12.36
N VAL A 53 -17.57 -12.20 13.41
CA VAL A 53 -16.76 -11.46 14.39
C VAL A 53 -16.99 -12.04 15.79
N PRO A 54 -16.07 -11.87 16.76
CA PRO A 54 -16.27 -12.38 18.12
C PRO A 54 -17.57 -11.85 18.73
N GLY A 55 -18.42 -12.76 19.22
CA GLY A 55 -19.64 -12.41 19.93
C GLY A 55 -19.30 -11.89 21.32
N SER A 56 -19.76 -10.69 21.66
CA SER A 56 -19.77 -10.21 23.05
C SER A 56 -20.66 -11.14 23.88
N GLY A 57 -20.04 -12.01 24.67
CA GLY A 57 -20.72 -13.03 25.47
C GLY A 57 -21.79 -12.44 26.39
N GLY A 58 -22.99 -13.01 26.30
CA GLY A 58 -24.10 -12.77 27.22
C GLY A 58 -25.14 -13.88 27.04
N GLY A 59 -24.98 -14.97 27.78
CA GLY A 59 -25.99 -16.02 27.88
C GLY A 59 -27.25 -15.49 28.56
N GLY A 60 -28.41 -15.87 28.06
CA GLY A 60 -29.69 -15.46 28.65
C GLY A 60 -30.87 -16.11 27.93
N GLN A 61 -31.48 -17.07 28.63
CA GLN A 61 -32.66 -17.87 28.28
C GLN A 61 -33.83 -17.11 27.63
N THR A 62 -34.49 -17.86 26.74
CA THR A 62 -35.89 -17.71 26.33
C THR A 62 -36.83 -17.59 27.54
N THR A 63 -37.57 -16.48 27.65
CA THR A 63 -38.87 -16.42 28.32
C THR A 63 -39.83 -15.53 27.53
N THR A 64 -41.07 -15.99 27.47
CA THR A 64 -42.21 -15.47 26.73
C THR A 64 -42.95 -14.36 27.47
N ALA A 65 -43.50 -13.43 26.67
CA ALA A 65 -44.71 -12.61 26.89
C ALA A 65 -44.71 -11.50 27.96
N ALA A 66 -44.96 -10.26 27.53
CA ALA A 66 -46.25 -9.58 27.70
C ALA A 66 -46.27 -8.24 26.94
N THR A 67 -47.36 -8.01 26.22
CA THR A 67 -47.64 -6.87 25.36
C THR A 67 -48.24 -5.73 26.18
N THR A 68 -47.66 -4.52 26.08
CA THR A 68 -48.34 -3.27 26.46
C THR A 68 -47.96 -2.18 25.46
N PRO A 69 -48.93 -1.46 24.85
CA PRO A 69 -48.65 -0.54 23.78
C PRO A 69 -48.24 0.82 24.36
N ARG A 70 -47.04 1.29 24.02
CA ARG A 70 -46.65 2.69 24.23
C ARG A 70 -46.31 3.31 22.89
N THR A 71 -47.13 4.28 22.51
CA THR A 71 -47.01 5.20 21.39
C THR A 71 -45.58 5.70 21.21
N THR A 72 -44.95 5.37 20.08
CA THR A 72 -43.74 6.00 19.59
C THR A 72 -44.10 7.04 18.54
N ALA A 73 -43.80 8.31 18.84
CA ALA A 73 -43.69 9.37 17.85
C ALA A 73 -42.61 9.00 16.81
N PRO A 74 -42.67 9.55 15.59
CA PRO A 74 -41.65 9.28 14.59
C PRO A 74 -40.33 9.90 15.06
N VAL A 75 -39.38 9.04 15.46
CA VAL A 75 -38.00 9.45 15.61
C VAL A 75 -37.43 9.55 14.21
N THR A 76 -37.38 10.78 13.69
CA THR A 76 -36.50 11.13 12.58
C THR A 76 -35.07 10.88 13.04
N THR A 77 -34.51 9.71 12.74
CA THR A 77 -33.08 9.45 12.88
C THR A 77 -32.37 10.21 11.78
N THR A 78 -32.01 11.45 12.10
CA THR A 78 -30.92 12.17 11.43
C THR A 78 -29.70 11.25 11.44
N ARG A 79 -29.32 10.74 10.26
CA ARG A 79 -27.99 10.16 10.02
C ARG A 79 -26.95 11.28 10.14
N THR A 80 -26.56 11.62 11.35
CA THR A 80 -25.31 12.34 11.61
C THR A 80 -24.21 11.30 11.78
N GLY A 81 -23.80 10.72 10.66
CA GLY A 81 -22.50 10.08 10.50
C GLY A 81 -21.59 10.99 9.68
N THR A 82 -21.60 12.29 9.96
CA THR A 82 -20.58 13.20 9.46
C THR A 82 -19.32 12.88 10.26
N GLN A 83 -18.44 12.10 9.65
CA GLN A 83 -17.02 12.03 10.00
C GLN A 83 -16.55 13.50 10.19
N PRO A 84 -15.88 13.86 11.29
CA PRO A 84 -15.34 15.22 11.42
C PRO A 84 -14.52 15.52 10.18
N ALA A 85 -14.68 16.71 9.58
CA ALA A 85 -13.78 17.17 8.55
C ALA A 85 -12.35 17.05 9.09
N GLY A 86 -11.59 16.07 8.57
CA GLY A 86 -10.40 15.56 9.23
C GLY A 86 -9.29 16.60 9.32
N THR A 87 -8.57 16.64 10.44
CA THR A 87 -7.34 17.43 10.58
C THR A 87 -6.08 16.61 10.25
N GLY A 88 -6.24 15.39 9.71
CA GLY A 88 -5.12 14.51 9.40
C GLY A 88 -4.32 14.96 8.19
N LEU A 89 -3.07 14.50 8.08
CA LEU A 89 -2.13 14.94 7.03
C LEU A 89 -2.70 14.86 5.61
N ASP A 90 -3.39 13.76 5.28
CA ASP A 90 -4.04 13.58 3.98
C ASP A 90 -5.14 14.61 3.70
N THR A 91 -5.95 14.94 4.71
CA THR A 91 -7.00 15.96 4.54
C THR A 91 -6.38 17.34 4.32
N LEU A 92 -5.31 17.66 5.07
CA LEU A 92 -4.58 18.92 4.94
C LEU A 92 -3.97 19.08 3.54
N ILE A 93 -3.31 18.04 3.01
CA ILE A 93 -2.67 18.14 1.68
C ILE A 93 -3.71 18.20 0.55
N LYS A 94 -4.83 17.48 0.68
CA LYS A 94 -5.93 17.51 -0.28
C LYS A 94 -6.63 18.86 -0.32
N ALA A 95 -6.78 19.52 0.83
CA ALA A 95 -7.29 20.89 0.90
C ALA A 95 -6.41 21.90 0.15
N LYS A 96 -5.14 21.55 -0.11
CA LYS A 96 -4.18 22.33 -0.91
C LYS A 96 -4.02 21.82 -2.35
N GLY A 97 -4.91 20.93 -2.80
CA GLY A 97 -4.98 20.47 -4.19
C GLY A 97 -4.07 19.29 -4.53
N LYS A 98 -3.36 18.68 -3.57
CA LYS A 98 -2.61 17.44 -3.80
C LYS A 98 -3.53 16.22 -3.67
N LYS A 99 -3.07 15.06 -4.15
CA LYS A 99 -3.86 13.83 -4.23
C LYS A 99 -3.88 13.05 -2.92
N TYR A 100 -2.75 12.92 -2.23
CA TYR A 100 -2.69 12.15 -0.99
C TYR A 100 -1.47 12.47 -0.11
N VAL A 101 -1.60 12.19 1.18
CA VAL A 101 -0.49 11.72 2.03
C VAL A 101 -0.70 10.23 2.30
N GLY A 102 0.34 9.42 2.09
CA GLY A 102 0.29 7.98 2.25
C GLY A 102 1.33 7.45 3.23
N PHE A 103 1.17 6.18 3.58
CA PHE A 103 2.11 5.47 4.45
C PHE A 103 2.42 4.08 3.90
N ALA A 104 3.68 3.67 4.01
CA ALA A 104 4.00 2.26 3.92
C ALA A 104 3.53 1.54 5.19
N ALA A 105 2.92 0.38 5.02
CA ALA A 105 2.56 -0.53 6.09
C ALA A 105 2.49 -1.95 5.54
N ASP A 106 2.57 -2.97 6.38
CA ASP A 106 2.40 -4.34 5.93
C ASP A 106 2.06 -5.32 7.05
N GLY A 107 1.49 -6.46 6.67
CA GLY A 107 1.26 -7.57 7.58
C GLY A 107 0.18 -7.32 8.64
N SER A 108 -0.31 -8.43 9.21
CA SER A 108 -1.27 -8.39 10.31
C SER A 108 -0.69 -7.71 11.56
N GLY A 109 0.62 -7.79 11.78
CA GLY A 109 1.29 -7.16 12.92
C GLY A 109 1.13 -5.63 12.95
N GLN A 110 1.15 -4.96 11.80
CA GLN A 110 0.93 -3.51 11.73
C GLN A 110 -0.56 -3.19 11.54
N LEU A 111 -1.25 -3.90 10.65
CA LEU A 111 -2.63 -3.58 10.28
C LEU A 111 -3.65 -3.90 11.38
N ASN A 112 -3.32 -4.82 12.30
CA ASN A 112 -4.15 -5.12 13.48
C ASN A 112 -3.68 -4.41 14.75
N ASP A 113 -2.53 -3.71 14.74
CA ASP A 113 -2.13 -2.87 15.86
C ASP A 113 -3.10 -1.69 15.98
N ALA A 114 -3.77 -1.56 17.12
CA ALA A 114 -4.84 -0.59 17.30
C ALA A 114 -4.36 0.86 17.12
N THR A 115 -3.15 1.17 17.58
CA THR A 115 -2.58 2.51 17.53
C THR A 115 -2.14 2.86 16.11
N LEU A 116 -1.34 1.98 15.48
CA LEU A 116 -0.85 2.17 14.12
C LEU A 116 -2.01 2.20 13.12
N SER A 117 -2.93 1.24 13.19
CA SER A 117 -4.09 1.21 12.29
C SER A 117 -4.99 2.43 12.46
N ASN A 118 -5.13 2.98 13.66
CA ASN A 118 -5.84 4.25 13.86
C ASN A 118 -5.14 5.41 13.16
N ILE A 119 -3.80 5.51 13.25
CA ILE A 119 -3.03 6.52 12.52
C ILE A 119 -3.23 6.40 11.00
N LEU A 120 -3.16 5.17 10.45
CA LEU A 120 -3.44 4.95 9.03
C LEU A 120 -4.85 5.41 8.62
N ARG A 121 -5.85 5.19 9.47
CA ARG A 121 -7.23 5.64 9.22
C ARG A 121 -7.39 7.15 9.28
N THR A 122 -6.76 7.82 10.24
CA THR A 122 -7.02 9.24 10.54
C THR A 122 -6.06 10.19 9.83
N GLU A 123 -4.83 9.77 9.53
CA GLU A 123 -3.77 10.64 9.00
C GLU A 123 -3.49 10.37 7.52
N GLY A 124 -3.65 9.14 7.04
CA GLY A 124 -3.31 8.72 5.67
C GLY A 124 -4.50 8.66 4.71
N GLY A 125 -4.23 8.84 3.42
CA GLY A 125 -5.17 8.65 2.31
C GLY A 125 -4.73 7.61 1.29
N SER A 126 -3.50 7.09 1.40
CA SER A 126 -2.98 6.00 0.58
C SER A 126 -2.15 5.03 1.41
N LEU A 127 -2.12 3.76 1.02
CA LEU A 127 -1.22 2.73 1.57
C LEU A 127 -0.31 2.15 0.49
N THR A 128 0.91 1.78 0.90
CA THR A 128 1.85 1.02 0.07
C THR A 128 2.28 -0.23 0.86
N PRO A 129 2.19 -1.44 0.30
CA PRO A 129 2.73 -2.63 0.95
C PRO A 129 4.26 -2.56 1.01
N GLU A 130 4.82 -2.68 2.21
CA GLU A 130 6.27 -2.60 2.43
C GLU A 130 7.02 -3.77 1.74
N ASN A 131 6.42 -4.97 1.74
CA ASN A 131 7.06 -6.20 1.24
C ASN A 131 6.12 -7.17 0.51
N SER A 132 4.85 -7.27 0.90
CA SER A 132 3.95 -8.36 0.50
C SER A 132 3.59 -8.38 -0.98
N MET A 133 3.85 -7.30 -1.73
CA MET A 133 3.70 -7.25 -3.19
C MET A 133 5.02 -7.30 -3.95
N LYS A 134 6.16 -7.49 -3.30
CA LYS A 134 7.44 -7.76 -3.98
C LYS A 134 7.42 -9.17 -4.58
N TRP A 135 8.14 -9.37 -5.69
CA TRP A 135 8.05 -10.60 -6.48
C TRP A 135 8.29 -11.87 -5.66
N GLU A 136 9.34 -11.91 -4.84
CA GLU A 136 9.65 -13.07 -3.98
C GLU A 136 8.56 -13.38 -2.96
N SER A 137 7.85 -12.37 -2.48
CA SER A 137 6.75 -12.56 -1.53
C SER A 137 5.47 -13.00 -2.23
N ILE A 138 5.13 -12.39 -3.36
CA ILE A 138 3.84 -12.61 -4.03
C ILE A 138 3.86 -13.83 -4.95
N GLU A 139 4.98 -14.17 -5.59
CA GLU A 139 5.14 -15.32 -6.49
C GLU A 139 6.46 -16.07 -6.21
N PRO A 140 6.58 -16.72 -5.04
CA PRO A 140 7.81 -17.39 -4.62
C PRO A 140 8.23 -18.54 -5.58
N ASN A 141 7.26 -19.18 -6.23
CA ASN A 141 7.49 -20.20 -7.26
C ASN A 141 6.66 -19.86 -8.50
N GLN A 142 7.15 -20.20 -9.69
CA GLN A 142 6.47 -19.87 -10.94
C GLN A 142 5.00 -20.34 -10.96
N GLY A 143 4.07 -19.39 -11.12
CA GLY A 143 2.63 -19.64 -11.15
C GLY A 143 2.00 -19.98 -9.80
N SER A 144 2.76 -19.97 -8.70
CA SER A 144 2.28 -20.20 -7.34
C SER A 144 2.38 -18.92 -6.53
N TYR A 145 1.22 -18.34 -6.23
CA TYR A 145 1.13 -17.01 -5.63
C TYR A 145 0.68 -17.06 -4.18
N ASN A 146 1.27 -16.20 -3.35
CA ASN A 146 0.85 -15.94 -1.98
C ASN A 146 0.14 -14.58 -1.91
N TRP A 147 -1.19 -14.60 -1.81
CA TRP A 147 -2.01 -13.38 -1.84
C TRP A 147 -2.32 -12.81 -0.46
N ASP A 148 -2.22 -13.61 0.60
CA ASP A 148 -2.89 -13.35 1.88
C ASP A 148 -2.52 -11.98 2.48
N THR A 149 -1.23 -11.68 2.56
CA THR A 149 -0.76 -10.43 3.18
C THR A 149 -1.06 -9.20 2.32
N ALA A 150 -0.90 -9.33 1.00
CA ALA A 150 -1.20 -8.24 0.06
C ALA A 150 -2.71 -7.96 0.00
N ASP A 151 -3.54 -9.02 0.00
CA ASP A 151 -5.00 -8.91 0.09
C ASP A 151 -5.43 -8.25 1.41
N LEU A 152 -4.78 -8.58 2.53
CA LEU A 152 -5.07 -7.95 3.83
C LEU A 152 -4.90 -6.43 3.76
N LEU A 153 -3.78 -5.96 3.18
CA LEU A 153 -3.53 -4.52 3.02
C LEU A 153 -4.52 -3.87 2.07
N VAL A 154 -4.77 -4.48 0.91
CA VAL A 154 -5.72 -3.93 -0.06
C VAL A 154 -7.13 -3.87 0.53
N ASN A 155 -7.57 -4.91 1.24
CA ASN A 155 -8.88 -4.92 1.90
C ASN A 155 -8.97 -3.88 3.03
N PHE A 156 -7.91 -3.71 3.82
CA PHE A 156 -7.84 -2.63 4.80
C PHE A 156 -7.97 -1.27 4.12
N ALA A 157 -7.24 -1.02 3.03
CA ALA A 157 -7.31 0.23 2.29
C ALA A 157 -8.72 0.50 1.77
N GLN A 158 -9.33 -0.47 1.09
CA GLN A 158 -10.69 -0.33 0.53
C GLN A 158 -11.74 -0.07 1.61
N THR A 159 -11.69 -0.82 2.72
CA THR A 159 -12.63 -0.68 3.85
C THR A 159 -12.54 0.72 4.49
N ASN A 160 -11.36 1.33 4.47
CA ASN A 160 -11.10 2.62 5.10
C ASN A 160 -11.01 3.78 4.10
N GLY A 161 -11.45 3.58 2.85
CA GLY A 161 -11.48 4.63 1.82
C GLY A 161 -10.10 5.17 1.45
N LYS A 162 -9.07 4.30 1.47
CA LYS A 162 -7.68 4.65 1.15
C LYS A 162 -7.33 4.19 -0.25
N GLN A 163 -6.53 4.98 -0.96
CA GLN A 163 -5.87 4.57 -2.18
C GLN A 163 -4.81 3.51 -1.88
N VAL A 164 -4.39 2.77 -2.91
CA VAL A 164 -3.26 1.85 -2.82
C VAL A 164 -2.26 2.17 -3.91
N ARG A 165 -0.98 2.31 -3.53
CA ARG A 165 0.13 2.20 -4.48
C ARG A 165 0.64 0.77 -4.45
N GLY A 166 0.56 0.07 -5.58
CA GLY A 166 1.12 -1.27 -5.71
C GLY A 166 2.63 -1.19 -5.87
N HIS A 167 3.37 -1.86 -4.99
CA HIS A 167 4.83 -1.82 -4.95
C HIS A 167 5.38 -3.23 -4.73
N THR A 168 5.96 -3.88 -5.73
CA THR A 168 6.26 -3.41 -7.10
C THR A 168 6.29 -4.61 -8.05
N LEU A 169 6.00 -4.40 -9.34
CA LEU A 169 5.90 -5.51 -10.31
C LEU A 169 7.27 -6.03 -10.75
N LEU A 170 8.23 -5.13 -11.05
CA LEU A 170 9.59 -5.49 -11.44
C LEU A 170 10.60 -4.86 -10.48
N TRP A 171 11.40 -5.69 -9.82
CA TRP A 171 12.53 -5.24 -9.02
C TRP A 171 13.65 -6.27 -9.02
N HIS A 172 14.90 -5.79 -9.01
CA HIS A 172 16.08 -6.66 -9.00
C HIS A 172 16.33 -7.30 -7.62
N SER A 173 15.85 -6.67 -6.55
CA SER A 173 15.90 -7.17 -5.18
C SER A 173 14.63 -7.90 -4.81
N GLN A 174 14.69 -8.76 -3.77
CA GLN A 174 13.58 -9.63 -3.33
C GLN A 174 12.90 -10.30 -4.53
N LEU A 175 13.72 -10.88 -5.40
CA LEU A 175 13.35 -11.54 -6.64
C LEU A 175 13.60 -13.06 -6.49
N PRO A 176 12.61 -13.92 -6.81
CA PRO A 176 12.75 -15.36 -6.66
C PRO A 176 13.94 -15.92 -7.44
N GLN A 177 14.58 -16.95 -6.88
CA GLN A 177 15.72 -17.58 -7.53
C GLN A 177 15.37 -18.19 -8.89
N TRP A 178 14.14 -18.69 -9.07
CA TRP A 178 13.69 -19.26 -10.35
C TRP A 178 13.67 -18.21 -11.47
N VAL A 179 13.37 -16.94 -11.17
CA VAL A 179 13.44 -15.84 -12.14
C VAL A 179 14.90 -15.49 -12.46
N LYS A 180 15.73 -15.40 -11.41
CA LYS A 180 17.17 -15.09 -11.54
C LYS A 180 17.93 -16.08 -12.43
N ASN A 181 17.46 -17.32 -12.52
CA ASN A 181 18.09 -18.38 -13.31
C ASN A 181 17.69 -18.38 -14.80
N ILE A 182 16.74 -17.53 -15.21
CA ILE A 182 16.31 -17.46 -16.61
C ILE A 182 17.37 -16.73 -17.43
N ASN A 183 17.83 -17.35 -18.52
CA ASN A 183 18.81 -16.77 -19.45
C ASN A 183 18.27 -16.63 -20.89
N ASN A 184 17.03 -17.06 -21.13
CA ASN A 184 16.38 -16.95 -22.44
C ASN A 184 15.44 -15.73 -22.46
N LYS A 185 15.66 -14.81 -23.42
CA LYS A 185 14.88 -13.57 -23.55
C LYS A 185 13.39 -13.80 -23.78
N ALA A 186 13.00 -14.81 -24.56
CA ALA A 186 11.59 -15.11 -24.80
C ALA A 186 10.91 -15.66 -23.54
N THR A 187 11.58 -16.56 -22.82
CA THR A 187 11.10 -17.07 -21.53
C THR A 187 10.94 -15.95 -20.51
N LEU A 188 11.96 -15.09 -20.34
CA LEU A 188 11.89 -13.99 -19.37
C LEU A 188 10.81 -12.97 -19.76
N THR A 189 10.63 -12.70 -21.06
CA THR A 189 9.54 -11.85 -21.57
C THR A 189 8.18 -12.39 -21.13
N LYS A 190 7.93 -13.70 -21.33
CA LYS A 190 6.68 -14.33 -20.92
C LYS A 190 6.48 -14.30 -19.41
N VAL A 191 7.54 -14.54 -18.65
CA VAL A 191 7.51 -14.48 -17.18
C VAL A 191 7.17 -13.09 -16.66
N ILE A 192 7.75 -12.03 -17.23
CA ILE A 192 7.41 -10.64 -16.89
C ILE A 192 5.93 -10.36 -17.19
N GLN A 193 5.45 -10.79 -18.37
CA GLN A 193 4.06 -10.59 -18.78
C GLN A 193 3.09 -11.30 -17.85
N ASP A 194 3.36 -12.56 -17.52
CA ASP A 194 2.52 -13.39 -16.66
C ASP A 194 2.45 -12.82 -15.24
N HIS A 195 3.59 -12.45 -14.67
CA HIS A 195 3.64 -11.84 -13.34
C HIS A 195 2.86 -10.53 -13.28
N ALA A 196 3.14 -9.61 -14.22
CA ALA A 196 2.44 -8.33 -14.27
C ALA A 196 0.93 -8.51 -14.49
N ALA A 197 0.52 -9.43 -15.37
CA ALA A 197 -0.88 -9.73 -15.63
C ALA A 197 -1.59 -10.33 -14.41
N ALA A 198 -0.96 -11.28 -13.71
CA ALA A 198 -1.54 -11.91 -12.54
C ALA A 198 -1.68 -10.92 -11.37
N VAL A 199 -0.61 -10.20 -11.03
CA VAL A 199 -0.59 -9.32 -9.86
C VAL A 199 -1.42 -8.05 -10.12
N ALA A 200 -1.18 -7.32 -11.20
CA ALA A 200 -1.97 -6.13 -11.51
C ALA A 200 -3.43 -6.48 -11.85
N GLY A 201 -3.66 -7.61 -12.52
CA GLY A 201 -5.00 -8.08 -12.87
C GLY A 201 -5.83 -8.48 -11.64
N ARG A 202 -5.24 -9.14 -10.63
CA ARG A 202 -5.94 -9.46 -9.37
C ARG A 202 -6.47 -8.21 -8.67
N TYR A 203 -5.69 -7.14 -8.67
CA TYR A 203 -6.03 -5.90 -7.99
C TYR A 203 -6.63 -4.82 -8.91
N LYS A 204 -7.09 -5.22 -10.11
CA LYS A 204 -7.70 -4.31 -11.07
C LYS A 204 -8.79 -3.45 -10.44
N GLY A 205 -8.69 -2.13 -10.63
CA GLY A 205 -9.63 -1.15 -10.09
C GLY A 205 -9.48 -0.84 -8.59
N LYS A 206 -8.56 -1.50 -7.88
CA LYS A 206 -8.26 -1.25 -6.47
C LYS A 206 -6.94 -0.48 -6.26
N ILE A 207 -6.09 -0.46 -7.28
CA ILE A 207 -4.78 0.20 -7.26
C ILE A 207 -4.89 1.57 -7.93
N TYR A 208 -4.43 2.61 -7.24
CA TYR A 208 -4.31 3.96 -7.79
C TYR A 208 -3.12 4.06 -8.75
N ALA A 209 -1.96 3.56 -8.31
CA ALA A 209 -0.72 3.59 -9.08
C ALA A 209 0.10 2.32 -8.84
N TRP A 210 0.74 1.80 -9.88
CA TRP A 210 1.75 0.74 -9.79
C TRP A 210 3.13 1.34 -9.95
N ASP A 211 4.04 1.04 -9.04
CA ASP A 211 5.46 1.02 -9.37
C ASP A 211 5.65 -0.21 -10.28
N VAL A 212 5.69 0.03 -11.60
CA VAL A 212 5.81 -1.06 -12.58
C VAL A 212 7.23 -1.62 -12.58
N ALA A 213 8.21 -0.73 -12.46
CA ALA A 213 9.59 -1.12 -12.25
C ALA A 213 10.23 -0.23 -11.18
N ASN A 214 11.09 -0.83 -10.37
CA ASN A 214 11.79 -0.19 -9.28
C ASN A 214 13.31 -0.29 -9.48
N GLU A 215 14.02 0.81 -9.24
CA GLU A 215 15.49 0.86 -9.12
C GLU A 215 16.28 0.29 -10.30
N VAL A 216 15.84 0.62 -11.51
CA VAL A 216 16.46 0.11 -12.74
C VAL A 216 17.71 0.88 -13.16
N ILE A 217 17.97 2.01 -12.51
CA ILE A 217 19.14 2.85 -12.77
C ILE A 217 20.25 2.52 -11.76
N ALA A 218 21.48 2.36 -12.25
CA ALA A 218 22.65 2.18 -11.38
C ALA A 218 23.00 3.49 -10.65
N ASP A 219 23.72 3.42 -9.52
CA ASP A 219 23.97 4.62 -8.69
C ASP A 219 24.82 5.70 -9.38
N GLY A 220 25.72 5.30 -10.30
CA GLY A 220 26.47 6.23 -11.15
C GLY A 220 25.71 6.75 -12.37
N GLY A 221 24.49 6.26 -12.63
CA GLY A 221 23.80 6.38 -13.91
C GLY A 221 24.03 5.16 -14.80
N GLY A 222 23.27 5.09 -15.91
CA GLY A 222 23.18 3.90 -16.74
C GLY A 222 22.29 2.79 -16.17
N MET A 223 22.23 1.67 -16.88
CA MET A 223 21.38 0.52 -16.53
C MET A 223 21.99 -0.28 -15.39
N ARG A 224 21.18 -0.60 -14.38
CA ARG A 224 21.58 -1.50 -13.29
C ARG A 224 21.77 -2.92 -13.81
N THR A 225 22.85 -3.59 -13.39
CA THR A 225 23.06 -5.02 -13.63
C THR A 225 22.03 -5.84 -12.85
N SER A 226 21.22 -6.61 -13.56
CA SER A 226 20.19 -7.51 -13.04
C SER A 226 19.89 -8.61 -14.08
N VAL A 227 19.14 -9.64 -13.71
CA VAL A 227 18.69 -10.66 -14.69
C VAL A 227 17.93 -10.02 -15.86
N PHE A 228 17.13 -8.98 -15.60
CA PHE A 228 16.38 -8.29 -16.64
C PHE A 228 17.30 -7.61 -17.65
N SER A 229 18.26 -6.81 -17.19
CA SER A 229 19.19 -6.11 -18.07
C SER A 229 20.18 -7.05 -18.77
N GLN A 230 20.65 -8.10 -18.10
CA GLN A 230 21.57 -9.07 -18.69
C GLN A 230 20.92 -9.91 -19.79
N VAL A 231 19.66 -10.33 -19.61
CA VAL A 231 18.95 -11.16 -20.60
C VAL A 231 18.40 -10.33 -21.76
N PHE A 232 17.91 -9.12 -21.50
CA PHE A 232 17.38 -8.27 -22.56
C PHE A 232 18.47 -7.54 -23.35
N GLY A 233 19.54 -7.11 -22.66
CA GLY A 233 20.63 -6.31 -23.21
C GLY A 233 20.32 -4.81 -23.38
N ASP A 234 19.09 -4.40 -23.14
CA ASP A 234 18.60 -3.02 -23.36
C ASP A 234 17.39 -2.71 -22.44
N TRP A 235 16.79 -1.51 -22.57
CA TRP A 235 15.64 -1.08 -21.75
C TRP A 235 14.31 -1.75 -22.15
N THR A 236 14.27 -2.64 -23.15
CA THR A 236 13.00 -3.17 -23.68
C THR A 236 12.29 -4.11 -22.71
N PHE A 237 12.92 -4.55 -21.62
CA PHE A 237 12.20 -5.23 -20.52
C PHE A 237 11.17 -4.30 -19.85
N LEU A 238 11.40 -2.98 -19.86
CA LEU A 238 10.43 -1.99 -19.37
C LEU A 238 9.21 -1.92 -20.28
N ASP A 239 9.38 -1.95 -21.61
CA ASP A 239 8.25 -2.02 -22.53
C ASP A 239 7.31 -3.17 -22.20
N VAL A 240 7.89 -4.35 -21.98
CA VAL A 240 7.16 -5.58 -21.69
C VAL A 240 6.36 -5.40 -20.40
N ALA A 241 7.00 -4.93 -19.33
CA ALA A 241 6.35 -4.75 -18.04
C ALA A 241 5.24 -3.70 -18.07
N PHE A 242 5.50 -2.52 -18.63
CA PHE A 242 4.52 -1.43 -18.70
C PHE A 242 3.34 -1.75 -19.62
N LYS A 243 3.57 -2.38 -20.78
CA LYS A 243 2.47 -2.81 -21.67
C LYS A 243 1.62 -3.90 -21.01
N ALA A 244 2.24 -4.85 -20.32
CA ALA A 244 1.52 -5.90 -19.59
C ALA A 244 0.70 -5.33 -18.43
N ALA A 245 1.27 -4.45 -17.62
CA ALA A 245 0.57 -3.77 -16.54
C ALA A 245 -0.63 -2.95 -17.06
N LYS A 246 -0.46 -2.22 -18.17
CA LYS A 246 -1.55 -1.44 -18.78
C LYS A 246 -2.68 -2.32 -19.31
N ALA A 247 -2.34 -3.46 -19.89
CA ALA A 247 -3.33 -4.42 -20.38
C ALA A 247 -4.13 -5.05 -19.22
N ALA A 248 -3.47 -5.31 -18.08
CA ALA A 248 -4.10 -5.89 -16.90
C ALA A 248 -5.06 -4.90 -16.21
N ASP A 249 -4.62 -3.67 -15.98
CA ASP A 249 -5.45 -2.59 -15.43
C ASP A 249 -5.23 -1.26 -16.18
N PRO A 250 -6.11 -0.92 -17.14
CA PRO A 250 -6.02 0.33 -17.88
C PRO A 250 -6.21 1.60 -17.03
N ASN A 251 -6.81 1.49 -15.84
CA ASN A 251 -7.17 2.63 -15.00
C ASN A 251 -6.07 3.00 -13.99
N ALA A 252 -5.20 2.05 -13.64
CA ALA A 252 -4.07 2.32 -12.76
C ALA A 252 -3.05 3.22 -13.46
N LYS A 253 -2.46 4.15 -12.69
CA LYS A 253 -1.31 4.94 -13.13
C LYS A 253 -0.06 4.06 -13.13
N LEU A 254 0.76 4.12 -14.17
CA LEU A 254 1.97 3.31 -14.27
C LEU A 254 3.22 4.17 -14.04
N CYS A 255 3.95 3.87 -12.96
CA CYS A 255 5.10 4.63 -12.51
C CYS A 255 6.43 3.87 -12.70
N LEU A 256 7.49 4.63 -12.96
CA LEU A 256 8.88 4.19 -12.73
C LEU A 256 9.38 4.79 -11.41
N ASN A 257 9.93 3.99 -10.50
CA ASN A 257 10.36 4.43 -9.15
C ASN A 257 11.86 4.20 -8.93
N ASP A 258 12.57 5.12 -8.28
CA ASP A 258 14.00 4.97 -7.94
C ASP A 258 14.42 5.84 -6.74
N TYR A 259 15.51 5.46 -6.07
CA TYR A 259 16.20 6.26 -5.04
C TYR A 259 17.40 7.01 -5.62
N ASN A 260 17.97 7.95 -4.86
CA ASN A 260 19.12 8.77 -5.29
C ASN A 260 18.88 9.56 -6.58
N ILE A 261 17.61 9.79 -6.89
CA ILE A 261 17.16 10.73 -7.93
C ILE A 261 16.54 11.97 -7.30
N ASP A 262 16.70 12.14 -5.99
CA ASP A 262 16.30 13.28 -5.15
C ASP A 262 17.33 14.43 -5.17
N TYR A 263 18.45 14.25 -5.89
CA TYR A 263 19.46 15.27 -6.14
C TYR A 263 20.00 15.21 -7.57
N THR A 264 20.64 16.30 -8.00
CA THR A 264 21.20 16.41 -9.36
C THR A 264 22.42 15.51 -9.52
N GLY A 265 22.45 14.69 -10.58
CA GLY A 265 23.58 13.80 -10.86
C GLY A 265 23.34 12.88 -12.06
N GLY A 266 24.28 11.96 -12.29
CA GLY A 266 24.23 11.00 -13.40
C GLY A 266 23.01 10.07 -13.33
N LYS A 267 22.61 9.64 -12.12
CA LYS A 267 21.43 8.79 -11.90
C LYS A 267 20.13 9.49 -12.32
N LEU A 268 19.86 10.69 -11.80
CA LEU A 268 18.69 11.49 -12.19
C LEU A 268 18.68 11.79 -13.70
N THR A 269 19.84 12.11 -14.27
CA THR A 269 19.96 12.37 -15.72
C THR A 269 19.58 11.15 -16.55
N THR A 270 20.11 9.97 -16.19
CA THR A 270 19.77 8.70 -16.84
C THR A 270 18.29 8.38 -16.67
N PHE A 271 17.76 8.54 -15.45
CA PHE A 271 16.34 8.27 -15.15
C PHE A 271 15.42 9.10 -16.06
N ILE A 272 15.67 10.41 -16.18
CA ILE A 272 14.89 11.30 -17.06
C ILE A 272 15.01 10.88 -18.54
N GLN A 273 16.21 10.50 -18.99
CA GLN A 273 16.43 10.02 -20.36
C GLN A 273 15.63 8.74 -20.64
N VAL A 274 15.65 7.77 -19.73
CA VAL A 274 14.89 6.51 -19.85
C VAL A 274 13.39 6.80 -19.91
N VAL A 275 12.86 7.66 -19.03
CA VAL A 275 11.43 8.02 -19.05
C VAL A 275 11.04 8.67 -20.37
N LYS A 276 11.86 9.58 -20.90
CA LYS A 276 11.60 10.23 -22.20
C LYS A 276 11.67 9.24 -23.37
N ASP A 277 12.61 8.30 -23.33
CA ASP A 277 12.73 7.23 -24.33
C ASP A 277 11.52 6.29 -24.31
N LEU A 278 11.06 5.86 -23.13
CA LEU A 278 9.85 5.04 -23.00
C LEU A 278 8.64 5.76 -23.62
N LYS A 279 8.47 7.05 -23.33
CA LYS A 279 7.38 7.86 -23.91
C LYS A 279 7.49 8.02 -25.42
N SER A 280 8.69 8.25 -25.95
CA SER A 280 8.89 8.41 -27.41
C SER A 280 8.55 7.14 -28.17
N ARG A 281 8.70 5.97 -27.53
CA ARG A 281 8.34 4.65 -28.08
C ARG A 281 6.90 4.21 -27.77
N GLY A 282 6.08 5.10 -27.21
CA GLY A 282 4.67 4.84 -26.90
C GLY A 282 4.42 3.88 -25.74
N VAL A 283 5.40 3.70 -24.84
CA VAL A 283 5.22 2.91 -23.62
C VAL A 283 4.33 3.70 -22.64
N PRO A 284 3.29 3.09 -22.04
CA PRO A 284 2.32 3.79 -21.19
C PRO A 284 2.92 4.08 -19.81
N ILE A 285 3.65 5.19 -19.68
CA ILE A 285 4.17 5.69 -18.40
C ILE A 285 3.46 6.99 -18.01
N ASP A 286 2.81 6.97 -16.85
CA ASP A 286 1.97 8.08 -16.36
C ASP A 286 2.70 8.92 -15.29
N CYS A 287 3.57 8.28 -14.51
CA CYS A 287 4.20 8.86 -13.34
C CYS A 287 5.66 8.46 -13.17
N VAL A 288 6.37 9.25 -12.36
CA VAL A 288 7.70 8.93 -11.85
C VAL A 288 7.69 9.07 -10.32
N GLY A 289 8.30 8.11 -9.65
CA GLY A 289 8.45 8.08 -8.20
C GLY A 289 9.88 8.38 -7.79
N THR A 290 10.06 9.30 -6.84
CA THR A 290 11.33 9.51 -6.13
C THR A 290 11.18 9.03 -4.70
N GLN A 291 11.94 7.98 -4.33
CA GLN A 291 11.84 7.36 -3.02
C GLN A 291 12.09 8.37 -1.90
N THR A 292 13.18 9.15 -2.03
CA THR A 292 13.56 10.19 -1.06
C THR A 292 13.90 9.64 0.31
N HIS A 293 14.70 8.58 0.33
CA HIS A 293 15.44 8.15 1.52
C HIS A 293 16.63 9.07 1.73
N THR A 294 16.61 9.90 2.78
CA THR A 294 17.68 10.88 3.00
C THR A 294 18.07 10.98 4.48
N SER A 295 19.03 11.85 4.77
CA SER A 295 19.55 12.06 6.13
C SER A 295 19.32 13.48 6.59
N VAL A 296 19.13 13.65 7.91
CA VAL A 296 18.99 14.97 8.54
C VAL A 296 20.21 15.84 8.21
N GLY A 297 19.96 17.05 7.73
CA GLY A 297 21.00 18.01 7.34
C GLY A 297 21.71 17.68 6.04
N SER A 298 21.19 16.76 5.22
CA SER A 298 21.72 16.48 3.89
C SER A 298 21.78 17.77 3.04
N SER A 299 22.94 18.03 2.44
CA SER A 299 23.18 19.24 1.63
C SER A 299 22.26 19.32 0.38
N ASN A 300 21.69 18.19 -0.03
CA ASN A 300 20.82 18.10 -1.20
C ASN A 300 19.39 18.65 -0.94
N ILE A 301 18.95 18.68 0.32
CA ILE A 301 17.57 19.02 0.68
C ILE A 301 17.20 20.44 0.25
N GLY A 302 18.13 21.39 0.38
CA GLY A 302 17.92 22.77 -0.04
C GLY A 302 17.63 22.93 -1.55
N ASN A 303 18.07 21.97 -2.38
CA ASN A 303 17.86 21.99 -3.83
C ASN A 303 16.75 21.04 -4.31
N TYR A 304 15.98 20.43 -3.40
CA TYR A 304 15.03 19.37 -3.75
C TYR A 304 13.92 19.83 -4.71
N LYS A 305 13.51 21.11 -4.66
CA LYS A 305 12.57 21.69 -5.63
C LYS A 305 13.11 21.63 -7.08
N ASN A 306 14.40 21.86 -7.27
CA ASN A 306 15.01 21.76 -8.59
C ASN A 306 14.94 20.31 -9.09
N THR A 307 15.22 19.33 -8.24
CA THR A 307 15.08 17.92 -8.57
C THR A 307 13.66 17.57 -9.02
N LEU A 308 12.64 17.98 -8.26
CA LEU A 308 11.23 17.76 -8.66
C LEU A 308 10.88 18.47 -9.98
N THR A 309 11.45 19.66 -10.22
CA THR A 309 11.28 20.38 -11.49
C THR A 309 11.89 19.63 -12.68
N MET A 310 13.08 19.03 -12.49
CA MET A 310 13.72 18.21 -13.52
C MET A 310 12.89 16.95 -13.83
N LEU A 311 12.36 16.29 -12.80
CA LEU A 311 11.44 15.15 -12.96
C LEU A 311 10.15 15.56 -13.67
N ALA A 312 9.57 16.71 -13.33
CA ALA A 312 8.40 17.25 -14.01
C ALA A 312 8.66 17.50 -15.51
N GLY A 313 9.91 17.79 -15.90
CA GLY A 313 10.35 17.94 -17.29
C GLY A 313 10.29 16.66 -18.14
N THR A 314 9.96 15.51 -17.55
CA THR A 314 9.57 14.29 -18.29
C THR A 314 8.15 14.35 -18.85
N GLY A 315 7.33 15.29 -18.35
CA GLY A 315 5.90 15.39 -18.63
C GLY A 315 5.07 14.29 -17.97
N CYS A 316 5.61 13.60 -16.96
CA CYS A 316 4.86 12.66 -16.12
C CYS A 316 4.41 13.35 -14.82
N GLU A 317 3.41 12.76 -14.15
CA GLU A 317 3.14 13.08 -12.75
C GLU A 317 4.36 12.69 -11.89
N VAL A 318 4.67 13.46 -10.85
CA VAL A 318 5.77 13.20 -9.93
C VAL A 318 5.19 12.81 -8.56
N GLN A 319 5.72 11.77 -7.93
CA GLN A 319 5.31 11.32 -6.60
C GLN A 319 6.53 11.13 -5.71
N ILE A 320 6.45 11.60 -4.46
CA ILE A 320 7.41 11.23 -3.41
C ILE A 320 6.90 9.93 -2.80
N THR A 321 7.65 8.84 -2.92
CA THR A 321 7.09 7.48 -2.77
C THR A 321 7.49 6.76 -1.51
N GLU A 322 8.64 7.10 -0.91
CA GLU A 322 9.23 6.36 0.22
C GLU A 322 9.93 7.32 1.21
N LEU A 323 9.32 8.47 1.48
CA LEU A 323 9.96 9.53 2.26
C LEU A 323 10.30 9.08 3.67
N ASP A 324 11.57 9.16 4.02
CA ASP A 324 12.07 9.09 5.38
C ASP A 324 13.37 9.91 5.52
N ILE A 325 13.62 10.49 6.70
CA ILE A 325 14.75 11.40 6.93
C ILE A 325 15.53 10.92 8.15
N ALA A 326 16.49 10.03 7.95
CA ALA A 326 17.21 9.37 9.02
C ALA A 326 18.20 10.29 9.75
N PHE A 327 18.29 10.12 11.07
CA PHE A 327 19.36 10.70 11.84
C PHE A 327 20.71 10.14 11.37
N PRO A 328 21.78 10.97 11.36
CA PRO A 328 23.11 10.50 10.98
C PRO A 328 23.74 9.58 12.05
N SER A 329 23.15 9.50 13.24
CA SER A 329 23.60 8.67 14.36
C SER A 329 22.41 8.02 15.08
N THR A 330 22.72 7.16 16.06
CA THR A 330 21.72 6.53 16.93
C THR A 330 21.30 7.38 18.12
N SER A 331 21.89 8.56 18.27
CA SER A 331 21.60 9.48 19.36
C SER A 331 20.58 10.52 18.92
N SER A 332 19.59 10.77 19.78
CA SER A 332 18.64 11.86 19.59
C SER A 332 19.09 13.12 20.33
N SER A 333 18.84 14.29 19.73
CA SER A 333 19.03 15.60 20.38
C SER A 333 17.97 16.58 19.87
N SER A 334 17.67 17.62 20.65
CA SER A 334 16.74 18.68 20.23
C SER A 334 17.19 19.35 18.93
N ALA A 335 18.50 19.47 18.69
CA ALA A 335 19.04 20.01 17.46
C ALA A 335 18.73 19.11 16.25
N LEU A 336 18.91 17.79 16.38
CA LEU A 336 18.57 16.83 15.32
C LEU A 336 17.06 16.78 15.05
N LEU A 337 16.23 16.81 16.10
CA LEU A 337 14.77 16.84 15.95
C LEU A 337 14.29 18.12 15.25
N ASN A 338 14.87 19.27 15.60
CA ASN A 338 14.53 20.55 14.95
C ASN A 338 15.02 20.59 13.50
N GLN A 339 16.22 20.08 13.22
CA GLN A 339 16.73 20.01 11.85
C GLN A 339 15.86 19.06 11.00
N GLN A 340 15.50 17.88 11.52
CA GLN A 340 14.59 16.95 10.85
C GLN A 340 13.24 17.59 10.54
N SER A 341 12.69 18.38 11.47
CA SER A 341 11.47 19.17 11.23
C SER A 341 11.63 20.14 10.05
N ASN A 342 12.75 20.86 9.98
CA ASN A 342 13.04 21.78 8.88
C ASN A 342 13.25 21.05 7.54
N ASP A 343 13.86 19.87 7.58
CA ASP A 343 14.11 19.04 6.41
C ASP A 343 12.79 18.50 5.83
N TYR A 344 11.89 17.97 6.67
CA TYR A 344 10.53 17.58 6.27
C TYR A 344 9.75 18.78 5.70
N LYS A 345 9.81 19.95 6.36
CA LYS A 345 9.18 21.18 5.86
C LYS A 345 9.67 21.52 4.45
N THR A 346 10.98 21.43 4.22
CA THR A 346 11.60 21.78 2.94
C THR A 346 11.19 20.82 1.83
N ILE A 347 11.24 19.51 2.07
CA ILE A 347 10.87 18.48 1.08
C ILE A 347 9.37 18.56 0.75
N VAL A 348 8.50 18.66 1.77
CA VAL A 348 7.05 18.76 1.55
C VAL A 348 6.71 20.08 0.85
N GLY A 349 7.29 21.20 1.26
CA GLY A 349 7.08 22.51 0.63
C GLY A 349 7.55 22.55 -0.83
N ALA A 350 8.61 21.83 -1.17
CA ALA A 350 9.03 21.66 -2.56
C ALA A 350 7.98 20.91 -3.40
N CYS A 351 7.35 19.85 -2.87
CA CYS A 351 6.21 19.20 -3.53
C CYS A 351 5.01 20.15 -3.66
N MET A 352 4.68 20.91 -2.62
CA MET A 352 3.61 21.92 -2.68
C MET A 352 3.86 22.95 -3.78
N SER A 353 5.10 23.42 -3.91
CA SER A 353 5.56 24.37 -4.92
C SER A 353 5.74 23.78 -6.34
N THR A 354 5.54 22.48 -6.52
CA THR A 354 5.71 21.79 -7.81
C THR A 354 4.38 21.22 -8.25
N SER A 355 3.77 21.79 -9.30
CA SER A 355 2.43 21.39 -9.77
C SER A 355 2.35 19.91 -10.19
N ALA A 356 3.42 19.40 -10.80
CA ALA A 356 3.52 17.99 -11.20
C ALA A 356 3.67 17.03 -10.00
N CYS A 357 4.09 17.51 -8.82
CA CYS A 357 4.16 16.67 -7.62
C CYS A 357 2.75 16.45 -7.07
N THR A 358 2.23 15.22 -7.16
CA THR A 358 0.83 14.92 -6.86
C THR A 358 0.60 14.36 -5.46
N GLY A 359 1.59 13.70 -4.85
CA GLY A 359 1.39 13.05 -3.56
C GLY A 359 2.69 12.63 -2.90
N ILE A 360 2.60 12.34 -1.60
CA ILE A 360 3.73 11.99 -0.73
C ILE A 360 3.38 10.75 0.05
N THR A 361 4.23 9.72 0.03
CA THR A 361 4.15 8.56 0.90
C THR A 361 5.34 8.57 1.85
N VAL A 362 5.09 8.46 3.15
CA VAL A 362 6.12 8.27 4.18
C VAL A 362 6.38 6.77 4.34
N TRP A 363 7.65 6.34 4.40
CA TRP A 363 8.01 4.91 4.40
C TRP A 363 7.91 4.26 5.79
N GLY A 364 6.68 4.26 6.31
CA GLY A 364 6.30 3.73 7.62
C GLY A 364 5.55 4.76 8.45
N VAL A 365 4.95 4.33 9.55
CA VAL A 365 4.26 5.22 10.49
C VAL A 365 5.19 5.66 11.63
N SER A 366 5.71 4.72 12.42
CA SER A 366 6.47 4.97 13.63
C SER A 366 7.89 4.45 13.50
N ASP A 367 8.85 5.17 14.12
CA ASP A 367 10.25 4.78 14.22
C ASP A 367 10.43 3.32 14.69
N LYS A 368 9.52 2.83 15.55
CA LYS A 368 9.45 1.43 16.03
C LYS A 368 9.45 0.42 14.87
N ASN A 369 8.70 0.75 13.82
CA ASN A 369 8.43 -0.11 12.69
C ASN A 369 9.28 0.21 11.47
N SER A 370 10.07 1.30 11.48
CA SER A 370 10.91 1.67 10.34
C SER A 370 11.93 0.58 10.00
N TRP A 371 12.21 0.41 8.70
CA TRP A 371 13.31 -0.40 8.19
C TRP A 371 14.69 0.12 8.61
N ILE A 372 14.82 1.43 8.92
CA ILE A 372 16.07 2.06 9.36
C ILE A 372 16.15 2.06 10.89
N LYS A 373 16.72 0.99 11.45
CA LYS A 373 16.79 0.80 12.91
C LYS A 373 17.71 1.83 13.58
N GLY A 374 17.23 2.40 14.68
CA GLY A 374 17.97 3.30 15.56
C GLY A 374 18.22 4.70 15.00
N LYS A 375 17.66 5.07 13.84
CA LYS A 375 17.90 6.40 13.21
C LYS A 375 16.66 7.28 13.14
N TYR A 376 15.57 6.89 13.80
CA TYR A 376 14.38 7.70 14.03
C TYR A 376 13.89 8.53 12.82
N PRO A 377 13.63 7.93 11.64
CA PRO A 377 13.47 8.70 10.42
C PRO A 377 12.02 9.19 10.16
N LEU A 378 11.03 8.75 10.94
CA LEU A 378 9.61 8.92 10.66
C LEU A 378 8.94 10.03 11.49
N LEU A 379 7.63 10.22 11.31
CA LEU A 379 6.86 11.30 11.92
C LEU A 379 6.38 10.99 13.35
N TRP A 380 6.30 9.71 13.72
CA TRP A 380 5.97 9.23 15.05
C TRP A 380 7.14 8.50 15.69
N ASP A 381 7.33 8.69 17.00
CA ASP A 381 8.35 7.99 17.78
C ASP A 381 7.93 6.55 18.10
N ASP A 382 8.76 5.83 18.86
CA ASP A 382 8.54 4.42 19.23
C ASP A 382 7.28 4.19 20.08
N ASN A 383 6.76 5.24 20.71
CA ASN A 383 5.54 5.24 21.53
C ASN A 383 4.34 5.84 20.79
N PHE A 384 4.45 5.98 19.46
CA PHE A 384 3.45 6.59 18.59
C PHE A 384 3.08 8.02 19.00
N GLN A 385 4.00 8.77 19.60
CA GLN A 385 3.84 10.20 19.82
C GLN A 385 4.38 10.98 18.62
N LYS A 386 3.68 12.07 18.26
CA LYS A 386 4.08 12.94 17.15
C LYS A 386 5.42 13.61 17.46
N LYS A 387 6.38 13.46 16.56
CA LYS A 387 7.69 14.13 16.66
C LYS A 387 7.61 15.56 16.09
N PRO A 388 8.62 16.43 16.36
CA PRO A 388 8.75 17.70 15.66
C PRO A 388 8.70 17.58 14.13
N ALA A 389 9.18 16.46 13.57
CA ALA A 389 9.04 16.12 12.16
C ALA A 389 7.58 16.19 11.63
N TYR A 390 6.59 15.76 12.43
CA TYR A 390 5.17 15.87 12.07
C TYR A 390 4.74 17.34 11.90
N THR A 391 5.18 18.21 12.81
CA THR A 391 4.92 19.66 12.71
C THR A 391 5.62 20.27 11.50
N GLY A 392 6.86 19.86 11.22
CA GLY A 392 7.60 20.22 10.02
C GLY A 392 6.88 19.84 8.74
N PHE A 393 6.33 18.62 8.68
CA PHE A 393 5.52 18.13 7.57
C PHE A 393 4.30 19.03 7.34
N ILE A 394 3.51 19.34 8.38
CA ILE A 394 2.36 20.26 8.28
C ILE A 394 2.79 21.66 7.84
N ALA A 395 3.90 22.18 8.36
CA ALA A 395 4.43 23.48 7.94
C ALA A 395 4.80 23.49 6.45
N GLY A 396 5.30 22.38 5.92
CA GLY A 396 5.54 22.21 4.48
C GLY A 396 4.26 22.11 3.65
N ILE A 397 3.18 21.50 4.17
CA ILE A 397 1.87 21.52 3.48
C ILE A 397 1.34 22.96 3.34
N ASN A 398 1.61 23.80 4.34
CA ASN A 398 1.10 25.17 4.41
C ASN A 398 2.00 26.23 3.75
N SER A 399 3.13 25.83 3.16
CA SER A 399 4.10 26.75 2.55
C SER A 399 3.66 27.33 1.21
#